data_AF-A0A932M4G7-F1
#
_entry.id   AF-A0A932M4G7-F1
#
_cell.length_a   1.000
_cell.length_b   1.000
_cell.length_c   1.000
_cell.angle_alpha   90.00
_cell.angle_beta   90.00
_cell.angle_gamma   90.00
#
_symmetry.space_group_name_H-M   'P 1'
#
loop_
_entity.id
_entity.type
_entity.pdbx_description
1 polymer ?
#
loop_
_entity_poly.entity_id
_entity_poly.type
_entity_poly.pdbx_seq_one_letter_code
_entity_poly.pdbx_strand_id
1 'polypeptide(L)'
;MTSLMDAITGADSGAGRDPRFPHAPEGWTPTAALEAARTESLELGADHWEALRALQEYFARHEATAANLRELHDALDEKFHHQGGIKHLYRLFPGGPVAQGCRIAGLKAPAGATDKSFGSVA
;
A
#
# COMPACT_ATOMS: atom_id res chain seq x y z
N MET A 1 -40.32 18.89 -3.39
CA MET A 1 -40.34 17.49 -2.91
C MET A 1 -38.93 16.96 -3.08
N THR A 2 -38.22 16.78 -1.97
CA THR A 2 -36.77 16.59 -1.90
C THR A 2 -36.31 15.34 -2.63
N SER A 3 -35.21 15.48 -3.35
CA SER A 3 -34.62 14.53 -4.30
C SER A 3 -34.27 13.18 -3.68
N LEU A 4 -34.67 12.10 -4.35
CA LEU A 4 -34.38 10.69 -4.06
C LEU A 4 -32.98 10.30 -4.56
N MET A 5 -31.97 11.15 -4.34
CA MET A 5 -30.59 10.92 -4.83
C MET A 5 -29.50 10.99 -3.75
N ASP A 6 -29.82 11.30 -2.49
CA ASP A 6 -28.81 11.43 -1.41
C ASP A 6 -28.74 10.22 -0.45
N ALA A 7 -29.18 9.04 -0.87
CA ALA A 7 -29.23 7.86 0.00
C ALA A 7 -28.10 6.83 -0.21
N ILE A 8 -27.02 7.18 -0.94
CA ILE A 8 -25.90 6.24 -1.22
C ILE A 8 -24.62 6.59 -0.44
N THR A 9 -24.66 7.56 0.46
CA THR A 9 -23.52 7.88 1.34
C THR A 9 -23.85 7.55 2.80
N GLY A 10 -24.19 6.30 3.06
CA GLY A 10 -23.87 5.70 4.37
C GLY A 10 -22.39 5.35 4.31
N ALA A 11 -21.47 6.20 4.77
CA ALA A 11 -21.17 6.40 6.18
C ALA A 11 -21.08 5.06 6.93
N ASP A 12 -20.26 4.13 6.43
CA ASP A 12 -19.74 3.08 7.30
C ASP A 12 -18.60 3.66 8.14
N SER A 13 -19.01 4.42 9.16
CA SER A 13 -18.22 4.71 10.34
C SER A 13 -18.06 3.42 11.15
N GLY A 14 -17.27 2.48 10.63
CA GLY A 14 -16.71 1.41 11.41
C GLY A 14 -15.46 1.92 12.11
N ALA A 15 -15.60 2.53 13.29
CA ALA A 15 -14.51 2.95 14.17
C ALA A 15 -13.74 1.75 14.79
N GLY A 16 -13.57 0.68 14.01
CA GLY A 16 -12.81 -0.52 14.34
C GLY A 16 -11.80 -0.79 13.23
N ARG A 17 -10.53 -0.95 13.62
CA ARG A 17 -9.46 -1.40 12.71
C ARG A 17 -9.90 -2.68 12.01
N ASP A 18 -9.83 -2.72 10.68
CA ASP A 18 -10.15 -3.94 9.93
C ASP A 18 -9.22 -5.09 10.40
N PRO A 19 -9.77 -6.22 10.87
CA PRO A 19 -8.96 -7.32 11.41
C PRO A 19 -8.03 -7.95 10.36
N ARG A 20 -8.30 -7.76 9.06
CA ARG A 20 -7.43 -8.20 7.97
C ARG A 20 -6.18 -7.32 7.84
N PHE A 21 -6.19 -6.12 8.42
CA PHE A 21 -5.10 -5.16 8.39
C PHE A 21 -4.75 -4.69 9.81
N PRO A 22 -4.23 -5.59 10.66
CA PRO A 22 -3.96 -5.29 12.08
C PRO A 22 -2.84 -4.26 12.28
N HIS A 23 -2.05 -3.99 11.23
CA HIS A 23 -0.94 -3.04 11.25
C HIS A 23 -1.21 -1.77 10.45
N ALA A 24 -2.42 -1.60 9.93
CA ALA A 24 -2.77 -0.40 9.16
C ALA A 24 -2.64 0.87 10.02
N PRO A 25 -2.18 2.00 9.45
CA PRO A 25 -2.20 3.31 10.10
C PRO A 25 -3.59 3.69 10.60
N GLU A 26 -3.65 4.54 11.61
CA GLU A 26 -4.92 5.07 12.10
C GLU A 26 -5.64 5.83 10.99
N GLY A 27 -6.95 5.61 10.86
CA GLY A 27 -7.78 6.22 9.82
C GLY A 27 -7.63 5.60 8.42
N TRP A 28 -6.71 4.65 8.21
CA TRP A 28 -6.63 3.93 6.95
C TRP A 28 -7.76 2.89 6.84
N THR A 29 -8.36 2.77 5.66
CA THR A 29 -9.38 1.77 5.34
C THR A 29 -9.12 1.13 3.98
N PRO A 30 -9.63 -0.09 3.72
CA PRO A 30 -9.55 -0.70 2.39
C PRO A 30 -10.19 0.16 1.30
N THR A 31 -11.27 0.89 1.62
CA THR A 31 -11.90 1.83 0.69
C THR A 31 -10.95 2.97 0.31
N ALA A 32 -10.25 3.55 1.29
CA ALA A 32 -9.25 4.59 1.02
C ALA A 32 -8.09 4.07 0.16
N ALA A 33 -7.65 2.82 0.36
CA ALA A 33 -6.65 2.19 -0.49
C ALA A 33 -7.14 1.99 -1.93
N LEU A 34 -8.39 1.58 -2.13
CA LEU A 34 -9.00 1.47 -3.46
C LEU A 34 -9.11 2.83 -4.16
N GLU A 35 -9.41 3.91 -3.44
CA GLU A 35 -9.43 5.28 -3.98
C GLU A 35 -8.03 5.76 -4.37
N ALA A 36 -7.02 5.52 -3.52
CA ALA A 36 -5.63 5.84 -3.80
C ALA A 36 -5.13 5.08 -5.05
N ALA A 37 -5.41 3.77 -5.13
CA ALA A 37 -5.02 2.94 -6.27
C ALA A 37 -5.69 3.40 -7.58
N ARG A 38 -6.98 3.74 -7.54
CA ARG A 38 -7.71 4.30 -8.69
C ARG A 38 -7.11 5.61 -9.20
N THR A 39 -6.65 6.47 -8.30
CA THR A 39 -5.97 7.73 -8.68
C THR A 39 -4.66 7.47 -9.44
N GLU A 40 -4.01 6.32 -9.18
CA GLU A 40 -2.79 5.88 -9.86
C GLU A 40 -3.07 4.89 -11.01
N SER A 41 -4.33 4.73 -11.43
CA SER A 41 -4.75 3.77 -12.47
C SER A 41 -4.32 2.32 -12.19
N LEU A 42 -4.31 1.94 -10.90
CA LEU A 42 -3.95 0.61 -10.43
C LEU A 42 -5.18 -0.13 -9.88
N GLU A 43 -5.38 -1.37 -10.32
CA GLU A 43 -6.36 -2.28 -9.74
C GLU A 43 -5.71 -3.14 -8.64
N LEU A 44 -6.37 -3.25 -7.49
CA LEU A 44 -5.85 -4.02 -6.34
C LEU A 44 -6.36 -5.47 -6.37
N GLY A 45 -5.50 -6.36 -6.84
CA GLY A 45 -5.66 -7.82 -6.74
C GLY A 45 -5.20 -8.40 -5.41
N ALA A 46 -5.30 -9.72 -5.26
CA ALA A 46 -4.93 -10.43 -4.02
C ALA A 46 -3.48 -10.17 -3.61
N ASP A 47 -2.55 -10.24 -4.56
CA ASP A 47 -1.12 -10.03 -4.32
C ASP A 47 -0.83 -8.58 -3.92
N HIS A 48 -1.58 -7.60 -4.47
CA HIS A 48 -1.47 -6.20 -4.04
C HIS A 48 -1.85 -6.07 -2.58
N TRP A 49 -2.98 -6.64 -2.17
CA TRP A 49 -3.42 -6.59 -0.78
C TRP A 49 -2.43 -7.24 0.18
N GLU A 50 -1.77 -8.32 -0.25
CA GLU A 50 -0.70 -8.95 0.52
C GLU A 50 0.51 -8.03 0.68
N ALA A 51 0.95 -7.38 -0.40
CA ALA A 51 2.04 -6.42 -0.35
C ALA A 51 1.72 -5.22 0.55
N LEU A 52 0.49 -4.70 0.51
CA LEU A 52 0.06 -3.63 1.41
C LEU A 52 0.12 -4.06 2.88
N ARG A 53 -0.33 -5.28 3.21
CA ARG A 53 -0.20 -5.84 4.56
C ARG A 53 1.27 -5.98 4.97
N ALA A 54 2.12 -6.45 4.07
CA ALA A 54 3.55 -6.61 4.33
C ALA A 54 4.22 -5.26 4.66
N LEU A 55 3.89 -4.21 3.91
CA LEU A 55 4.39 -2.86 4.17
C LEU A 55 3.90 -2.34 5.53
N GLN A 56 2.61 -2.46 5.82
CA GLN A 56 2.05 -2.05 7.11
C GLN A 56 2.69 -2.82 8.28
N GLU A 57 2.86 -4.13 8.14
CA GLU A 57 3.53 -4.98 9.11
C GLU A 57 4.99 -4.54 9.34
N TYR A 58 5.72 -4.25 8.26
CA TYR A 58 7.10 -3.77 8.36
C TYR A 58 7.18 -2.46 9.14
N PHE A 59 6.39 -1.45 8.77
CA PHE A 59 6.40 -0.14 9.43
C PHE A 59 5.78 -0.14 10.83
N ALA A 60 4.96 -1.13 11.19
CA ALA A 60 4.50 -1.30 12.56
C ALA A 60 5.60 -1.89 13.47
N ARG A 61 6.58 -2.61 12.91
CA ARG A 61 7.71 -3.21 13.64
C ARG A 61 8.94 -2.29 13.70
N HIS A 62 9.05 -1.35 12.76
CA HIS A 62 10.19 -0.45 12.63
C HIS A 62 9.69 0.99 12.77
N GLU A 63 10.32 1.78 13.64
CA GLU A 63 9.99 3.21 13.71
C GLU A 63 10.18 3.87 12.34
N ALA A 64 9.22 4.71 11.93
CA ALA A 64 9.20 5.32 10.60
C ALA A 64 10.48 6.10 10.23
N THR A 65 11.22 6.57 11.24
CA THR A 65 12.48 7.34 11.11
C THR A 65 13.71 6.45 10.90
N ALA A 66 13.61 5.15 11.17
CA ALA A 66 14.72 4.19 11.15
C ALA A 66 14.62 3.15 10.02
N ALA A 67 13.57 3.19 9.20
CA ALA A 67 13.37 2.24 8.11
C ALA A 67 14.49 2.34 7.07
N ASN A 68 15.43 1.37 7.11
CA ASN A 68 16.47 1.22 6.11
C ASN A 68 15.85 0.71 4.80
N LEU A 69 15.92 1.51 3.73
CA LEU A 69 15.33 1.17 2.44
C LEU A 69 15.84 -0.16 1.88
N ARG A 70 17.12 -0.50 2.13
CA ARG A 70 17.70 -1.77 1.72
C ARG A 70 17.06 -2.94 2.48
N GLU A 71 16.94 -2.80 3.79
CA GLU A 71 16.32 -3.84 4.63
C GLU A 71 14.85 -4.06 4.26
N LEU A 72 14.09 -2.99 4.01
CA LEU A 72 12.73 -3.10 3.51
C LEU A 72 12.68 -3.83 2.16
N HIS A 73 13.58 -3.46 1.25
CA HIS A 73 13.67 -4.10 -0.06
C HIS A 73 13.98 -5.60 0.07
N ASP A 74 14.97 -5.97 0.89
CA ASP A 74 15.36 -7.37 1.11
C ASP A 74 14.24 -8.17 1.80
N ALA A 75 13.55 -7.58 2.77
CA ALA A 75 12.41 -8.20 3.44
C ALA A 75 11.23 -8.45 2.49
N LEU A 76 10.97 -7.52 1.57
CA LEU A 76 9.95 -7.69 0.53
C LEU A 76 10.38 -8.72 -0.52
N ASP A 77 11.65 -8.72 -0.95
CA ASP A 77 12.17 -9.70 -1.90
C ASP A 77 12.04 -11.12 -1.34
N GLU A 78 12.43 -11.30 -0.07
CA GLU A 78 12.29 -12.57 0.64
C GLU A 78 10.82 -12.97 0.81
N LYS A 79 9.94 -12.10 1.33
CA LYS A 79 8.52 -12.45 1.56
C LYS A 79 7.82 -12.92 0.28
N PHE A 80 8.16 -12.32 -0.86
CA PHE A 80 7.56 -12.62 -2.16
C PHE A 80 8.45 -13.55 -3.03
N HIS A 81 9.49 -14.18 -2.47
CA HIS A 81 10.45 -14.98 -3.24
C HIS A 81 9.77 -16.04 -4.12
N HIS A 82 8.70 -16.66 -3.60
CA HIS A 82 7.94 -17.72 -4.27
C HIS A 82 7.10 -17.20 -5.45
N GLN A 83 6.77 -15.91 -5.47
CA GLN A 83 6.06 -15.23 -6.57
C GLN A 83 7.01 -14.53 -7.56
N GLY A 84 8.32 -14.57 -7.31
CA GLY A 84 9.35 -13.89 -8.12
C GLY A 84 9.97 -12.65 -7.46
N GLY A 85 9.81 -12.50 -6.15
CA GLY A 85 10.49 -11.50 -5.32
C GLY A 85 10.14 -10.06 -5.71
N ILE A 86 11.12 -9.18 -5.59
CA ILE A 86 10.95 -7.75 -5.89
C ILE A 86 10.54 -7.52 -7.35
N LYS A 87 11.01 -8.34 -8.29
CA LYS A 87 10.63 -8.24 -9.72
C LYS A 87 9.13 -8.45 -9.90
N HIS A 88 8.53 -9.34 -9.12
CA HIS A 88 7.08 -9.50 -9.09
C HIS A 88 6.39 -8.24 -8.54
N LEU A 89 6.90 -7.69 -7.44
CA LEU A 89 6.34 -6.46 -6.86
C LEU A 89 6.45 -5.23 -7.78
N TYR A 90 7.49 -5.12 -8.61
CA TYR A 90 7.56 -4.07 -9.64
C TYR A 90 6.51 -4.24 -10.75
N ARG A 91 6.06 -5.47 -11.03
CA ARG A 91 4.92 -5.70 -11.94
C ARG A 91 3.59 -5.33 -11.29
N LEU A 92 3.44 -5.58 -9.99
CA LEU A 92 2.26 -5.19 -9.24
C LEU A 92 2.15 -3.68 -9.06
N PHE A 93 3.28 -3.01 -8.81
CA PHE A 93 3.36 -1.58 -8.53
C PHE A 93 4.32 -0.90 -9.52
N PRO A 94 3.85 -0.52 -10.72
CA PRO A 94 4.66 0.15 -11.73
C PRO A 94 5.27 1.48 -11.26
N GLY A 95 4.65 2.14 -10.28
CA GLY A 95 5.17 3.33 -9.62
C GLY A 95 6.24 3.04 -8.54
N GLY A 96 6.71 1.81 -8.47
CA GLY A 96 7.71 1.31 -7.53
C GLY A 96 7.06 0.67 -6.29
N PRO A 97 7.47 -0.54 -5.89
CA PRO A 97 6.80 -1.32 -4.84
C PRO A 97 6.83 -0.65 -3.48
N VAL A 98 7.92 0.06 -3.16
CA VAL A 98 8.02 0.82 -1.90
C VAL A 98 7.26 2.14 -2.00
N ALA A 99 7.46 2.93 -3.05
CA ALA A 99 6.88 4.28 -3.12
C ALA A 99 5.37 4.25 -3.35
N GLN A 100 4.92 3.53 -4.38
CA GLN A 100 3.51 3.37 -4.70
C GLN A 100 2.80 2.50 -3.65
N GLY A 101 3.42 1.40 -3.23
CA GLY A 101 2.86 0.54 -2.18
C GLY A 101 2.66 1.29 -0.87
N CYS A 102 3.65 2.08 -0.40
CA CYS A 102 3.50 2.87 0.84
C CYS A 102 2.35 3.87 0.74
N ARG A 103 2.24 4.62 -0.37
CA ARG A 103 1.16 5.58 -0.55
C ARG A 103 -0.22 4.92 -0.44
N ILE A 104 -0.42 3.80 -1.12
CA ILE A 104 -1.69 3.05 -1.10
C ILE A 104 -1.93 2.42 0.29
N ALA A 105 -0.87 1.99 0.98
CA ALA A 105 -0.93 1.41 2.32
C ALA A 105 -1.18 2.45 3.44
N GLY A 106 -1.26 3.75 3.10
CA GLY A 106 -1.42 4.84 4.07
C GLY A 106 -0.13 5.24 4.79
N LEU A 107 1.02 4.82 4.29
CA LEU A 107 2.33 4.99 4.91
C LEU A 107 3.11 6.13 4.27
N LYS A 108 3.95 6.79 5.07
CA LYS A 108 4.92 7.75 4.56
C LYS A 108 6.07 7.00 3.88
N ALA A 109 6.19 7.13 2.57
CA ALA A 109 7.29 6.53 1.83
C ALA A 109 8.66 7.10 2.31
N PRO A 110 9.71 6.25 2.40
CA PRO A 110 11.07 6.71 2.70
C PRO A 110 11.59 7.69 1.63
N ALA A 111 12.37 8.69 2.02
CA ALA A 111 12.84 9.77 1.13
C ALA A 111 13.60 9.26 -0.12
N GLY A 112 14.28 8.11 -0.03
CA GLY A 112 15.01 7.51 -1.16
C GLY A 112 14.15 6.69 -2.13
N ALA A 113 12.89 6.40 -1.80
CA ALA A 113 12.02 5.57 -2.63
C ALA A 113 11.29 6.35 -3.74
N THR A 114 11.16 7.68 -3.60
CA THR A 114 10.41 8.54 -4.53
C THR A 114 11.18 8.92 -5.79
N ASP A 115 12.46 8.56 -5.89
CA ASP A 115 13.27 8.87 -7.05
C ASP A 115 12.93 7.92 -8.22
N LYS A 116 12.24 8.48 -9.23
CA LYS A 116 11.83 7.76 -10.45
C LYS A 116 13.01 7.25 -11.30
N SER A 117 14.24 7.63 -10.98
CA SER A 117 15.43 7.29 -11.77
C SER A 117 15.84 5.81 -11.63
N PHE A 118 15.26 5.06 -10.69
CA PHE A 118 15.52 3.62 -10.52
C PHE A 118 14.61 2.68 -11.34
N GLY A 119 13.72 3.21 -12.21
CA GLY A 119 12.63 2.42 -12.81
C GLY A 119 12.49 2.43 -14.33
N SER A 120 13.46 2.97 -15.09
CA SER A 120 13.40 2.96 -16.56
C SER A 120 14.65 2.35 -17.17
N VAL A 121 14.74 1.02 -17.13
CA VAL A 121 15.51 0.29 -18.15
C VAL A 121 14.55 -0.75 -18.72
N ALA A 122 14.01 -0.40 -19.89
CA ALA A 122 13.31 -1.31 -20.78
C ALA A 122 14.25 -2.37 -21.34
#